data_AF-A0A7R8H7F0-F1
#
_entry.id   AF-A0A7R8H7F0-F1
#
_cell.length_a   1.000
_cell.length_b   1.000
_cell.length_c   1.000
_cell.angle_alpha   90.00
_cell.angle_beta   90.00
_cell.angle_gamma   90.00
#
_symmetry.space_group_name_H-M   'P 1'
#
loop_
_entity.id
_entity.type
_entity.pdbx_description
1 polymer ?
#
loop_
_entity_poly.entity_id
_entity_poly.type
_entity_poly.pdbx_seq_one_letter_code
_entity_poly.pdbx_strand_id
1 'polypeptide(L)'
;MTSNGQFIPIDNVNISGNHHTPEYLLELAQSSIKKCGDNFGCSTGGIVTDIAANVNKMRKLLEESTQHNIISYGCAADLLNLLAHDLEIDNLIDPAVRSKVSNIELKHSAVELLSRLQSIAMALDQGKELNEEEMNMEMEYTNKKYPALVPIIMKLKAR
;
A
#
# COMPACT_ATOMS: atom_id res chain seq x y z
N MET A 1 -9.90 -6.12 6.04
CA MET A 1 -9.68 -7.50 5.54
C MET A 1 -10.04 -8.45 6.68
N THR A 2 -10.83 -9.49 6.43
CA THR A 2 -11.14 -10.47 7.48
C THR A 2 -9.92 -11.32 7.80
N SER A 3 -9.95 -12.09 8.89
CA SER A 3 -8.93 -13.08 9.22
C SER A 3 -8.70 -14.12 8.11
N ASN A 4 -9.66 -14.29 7.20
CA ASN A 4 -9.58 -15.19 6.05
C ASN A 4 -9.13 -14.50 4.75
N GLY A 5 -8.65 -13.26 4.82
CA GLY A 5 -8.16 -12.51 3.65
C GLY A 5 -9.26 -11.93 2.75
N GLN A 6 -10.52 -11.90 3.21
CA GLN A 6 -11.63 -11.40 2.39
C GLN A 6 -11.79 -9.88 2.51
N PHE A 7 -12.22 -9.26 1.40
CA PHE A 7 -12.61 -7.86 1.34
C PHE A 7 -14.12 -7.74 1.47
N ILE A 8 -14.56 -6.88 2.38
CA ILE A 8 -15.98 -6.59 2.61
C ILE A 8 -16.21 -5.12 2.26
N PRO A 9 -17.05 -4.81 1.26
CA PRO A 9 -17.45 -3.43 1.01
C PRO A 9 -18.33 -2.94 2.17
N ILE A 10 -17.97 -1.79 2.73
CA ILE A 10 -18.65 -1.20 3.91
C ILE A 10 -19.70 -0.17 3.46
N ASP A 11 -19.34 0.66 2.49
CA ASP A 11 -20.17 1.75 1.99
C ASP A 11 -19.99 1.91 0.48
N ASN A 12 -21.04 2.43 -0.17
CA ASN A 12 -20.95 3.03 -1.49
C ASN A 12 -21.65 4.39 -1.41
N VAL A 13 -20.87 5.47 -1.43
CA VAL A 13 -21.37 6.82 -1.21
C VAL A 13 -21.43 7.55 -2.53
N ASN A 14 -22.63 8.01 -2.91
CA ASN A 14 -22.75 8.95 -4.02
C ASN A 14 -22.37 10.35 -3.54
N ILE A 15 -21.25 10.87 -4.05
CA ILE A 15 -20.73 12.20 -3.74
C ILE A 15 -21.08 13.26 -4.80
N SER A 16 -21.93 12.92 -5.78
CA SER A 16 -22.36 13.86 -6.82
C SER A 16 -23.09 15.06 -6.20
N GLY A 17 -22.74 16.28 -6.63
CA GLY A 17 -23.37 17.52 -6.16
C GLY A 17 -22.76 18.13 -4.90
N ASN A 18 -21.77 17.47 -4.28
CA ASN A 18 -20.99 18.04 -3.19
C ASN A 18 -19.62 18.51 -3.70
N HIS A 19 -19.10 19.59 -3.12
CA HIS A 19 -17.71 19.96 -3.34
C HIS A 19 -16.81 18.95 -2.63
N HIS A 20 -15.88 18.34 -3.36
CA HIS A 20 -14.97 17.31 -2.84
C HIS A 20 -13.83 17.95 -2.02
N THR A 21 -14.19 18.74 -1.02
CA THR A 21 -13.23 19.39 -0.13
C THR A 21 -12.60 18.38 0.83
N PRO A 22 -11.39 18.65 1.36
CA PRO A 22 -10.76 17.78 2.35
C PRO A 22 -11.64 17.49 3.57
N GLU A 23 -12.40 18.47 4.03
CA GLU A 23 -13.25 18.39 5.22
C GLU A 23 -14.46 17.49 4.98
N TYR A 24 -15.11 17.63 3.81
CA TYR A 24 -16.21 16.74 3.42
C TYR A 24 -15.73 15.29 3.30
N LEU A 25 -14.57 15.08 2.68
CA LEU A 25 -13.99 13.74 2.55
C LEU A 25 -13.56 13.16 3.91
N LEU A 26 -13.12 14.01 4.85
CA LEU A 26 -12.80 13.60 6.21
C LEU A 26 -14.04 13.08 6.94
N GLU A 27 -15.17 13.78 6.85
CA GLU A 27 -16.44 13.34 7.45
C GLU A 27 -16.87 11.97 6.91
N LEU A 28 -16.74 11.76 5.59
CA LEU A 28 -17.05 10.47 4.96
C LEU A 28 -16.11 9.36 5.45
N ALA A 29 -14.81 9.64 5.55
CA ALA A 29 -13.82 8.68 6.02
C ALA A 29 -14.07 8.29 7.48
N GLN A 30 -14.29 9.28 8.37
CA GLN A 30 -14.60 9.05 9.78
C GLN A 30 -15.91 8.27 9.97
N SER A 31 -16.95 8.60 9.19
CA SER A 31 -18.22 7.86 9.19
C SER A 31 -18.03 6.39 8.80
N SER A 32 -17.24 6.14 7.76
CA SER A 32 -16.92 4.77 7.30
C SER A 32 -16.10 4.00 8.34
N ILE A 33 -15.11 4.63 8.95
CA ILE A 33 -14.29 4.05 10.03
C ILE A 33 -15.18 3.67 11.22
N LYS A 34 -16.08 4.56 11.62
CA LYS A 34 -17.02 4.28 12.71
C LYS A 34 -17.91 3.08 12.39
N LYS A 35 -18.46 2.99 11.17
CA LYS A 35 -19.25 1.84 10.72
C LYS A 35 -18.47 0.53 10.77
N CYS A 36 -17.17 0.55 10.45
CA CYS A 36 -16.32 -0.63 10.62
C CYS A 36 -16.27 -1.09 12.07
N GLY A 37 -16.07 -0.17 13.01
CA GLY A 37 -16.07 -0.45 14.45
C GLY A 37 -17.42 -0.95 14.94
N ASP A 38 -18.51 -0.27 14.59
CA ASP A 38 -19.86 -0.59 15.04
C ASP A 38 -20.36 -1.95 14.49
N ASN A 39 -20.06 -2.26 13.22
CA ASN A 39 -20.57 -3.48 12.57
C ASN A 39 -19.70 -4.71 12.81
N PHE A 40 -18.39 -4.54 13.01
CA PHE A 40 -17.43 -5.66 13.07
C PHE A 40 -16.61 -5.70 14.36
N GLY A 41 -16.78 -4.74 15.26
CA GLY A 41 -16.02 -4.68 16.52
C GLY A 41 -14.51 -4.52 16.32
N CYS A 42 -14.10 -3.90 15.20
CA CYS A 42 -12.68 -3.74 14.84
C CYS A 42 -12.19 -2.30 15.00
N SER A 43 -10.87 -2.16 15.12
CA SER A 43 -10.20 -0.86 15.00
C SER A 43 -9.56 -0.72 13.62
N THR A 44 -9.71 0.45 13.01
CA THR A 44 -9.03 0.76 11.75
C THR A 44 -7.57 1.10 12.04
N GLY A 45 -6.65 0.25 11.59
CA GLY A 45 -5.21 0.47 11.73
C GLY A 45 -4.57 1.25 10.57
N GLY A 46 -5.23 1.32 9.42
CA GLY A 46 -4.72 2.06 8.28
C GLY A 46 -5.74 2.26 7.17
N ILE A 47 -5.44 3.23 6.30
CA ILE A 47 -6.28 3.59 5.14
C ILE A 47 -5.42 3.62 3.87
N VAL A 48 -6.03 3.26 2.74
CA VAL A 48 -5.41 3.36 1.41
C VAL A 48 -6.28 4.29 0.57
N THR A 49 -5.71 5.37 0.04
CA THR A 49 -6.47 6.37 -0.75
C THR A 49 -5.73 6.74 -2.03
N ASP A 50 -6.41 7.31 -3.02
CA ASP A 50 -5.73 7.96 -4.15
C ASP A 50 -4.83 9.13 -3.69
N ILE A 51 -4.05 9.70 -4.62
CA ILE A 51 -3.06 10.75 -4.34
C ILE A 51 -3.60 12.14 -4.74
N ALA A 52 -4.90 12.28 -4.96
CA ALA A 52 -5.50 13.57 -5.26
C ALA A 52 -5.22 14.59 -4.14
N ALA A 53 -5.04 15.86 -4.51
CA ALA A 53 -4.57 16.88 -3.55
C ALA A 53 -5.55 17.11 -2.38
N ASN A 54 -6.85 17.02 -2.64
CA ASN A 54 -7.90 17.09 -1.62
C ASN A 54 -7.86 15.87 -0.68
N VAL A 55 -7.62 14.67 -1.22
CA VAL A 55 -7.47 13.44 -0.45
C VAL A 55 -6.20 13.47 0.41
N ASN A 56 -5.08 13.96 -0.12
CA ASN A 56 -3.84 14.16 0.65
C ASN A 56 -4.05 15.10 1.85
N LYS A 57 -4.81 16.19 1.66
CA LYS A 57 -5.17 17.10 2.77
C LYS A 57 -6.09 16.41 3.77
N MET A 58 -7.07 15.63 3.30
CA MET A 58 -7.95 14.85 4.16
C MET A 58 -7.17 13.87 5.05
N ARG A 59 -6.15 13.18 4.53
CA ARG A 59 -5.30 12.29 5.34
C ARG A 59 -4.64 13.02 6.50
N LYS A 60 -4.06 14.20 6.24
CA LYS A 60 -3.44 15.03 7.28
C LYS A 60 -4.44 15.41 8.37
N LEU A 61 -5.64 15.85 7.96
CA LEU A 61 -6.73 16.15 8.89
C LEU A 61 -7.17 14.90 9.66
N LEU A 62 -7.15 13.72 9.03
CA LEU A 62 -7.47 12.47 9.70
C LEU A 62 -6.42 12.14 10.77
N GLU A 63 -5.13 12.19 10.42
CA GLU A 63 -4.00 12.00 11.33
C GLU A 63 -4.05 12.97 12.52
N GLU A 64 -4.42 14.23 12.29
CA GLU A 64 -4.58 15.26 13.33
C GLU A 64 -5.83 15.06 14.20
N SER A 65 -6.92 14.53 13.63
CA SER A 65 -8.21 14.39 14.32
C SER A 65 -8.38 13.06 15.06
N THR A 66 -7.66 12.01 14.68
CA THR A 66 -7.78 10.71 15.31
C THR A 66 -6.82 10.56 16.49
N GLN A 67 -7.34 10.27 17.69
CA GLN A 67 -6.55 9.76 18.82
C GLN A 67 -5.93 8.38 18.56
N HIS A 68 -6.32 7.71 17.47
CA HIS A 68 -5.85 6.40 17.07
C HIS A 68 -4.78 6.56 15.97
N ASN A 69 -3.71 5.79 16.09
CA ASN A 69 -2.56 5.83 15.19
C ASN A 69 -2.90 5.17 13.84
N ILE A 70 -3.69 5.85 13.00
CA ILE A 70 -4.08 5.37 11.66
C ILE A 70 -2.93 5.65 10.69
N ILE A 71 -2.42 4.60 10.06
CA ILE A 71 -1.38 4.73 9.03
C ILE A 71 -2.03 4.99 7.67
N SER A 72 -1.59 6.01 6.96
CA SER A 72 -2.10 6.33 5.63
C SER A 72 -1.17 5.88 4.51
N TYR A 73 -1.72 5.19 3.51
CA TYR A 73 -1.01 4.73 2.32
C TYR A 73 -1.62 5.34 1.05
N GLY A 74 -0.76 5.62 0.07
CA GLY A 74 -1.20 5.96 -1.29
C GLY A 74 -1.60 4.71 -2.08
N CYS A 75 -2.59 4.84 -2.95
CA CYS A 75 -3.04 3.78 -3.84
C CYS A 75 -1.97 3.47 -4.87
N ALA A 76 -1.53 2.20 -4.90
CA ALA A 76 -0.51 1.74 -5.85
C ALA A 76 -0.94 1.93 -7.31
N ALA A 77 -2.24 1.79 -7.61
CA ALA A 77 -2.75 1.98 -8.97
C ALA A 77 -2.51 3.41 -9.48
N ASP A 78 -2.69 4.41 -8.61
CA ASP A 78 -2.49 5.81 -8.95
C ASP A 78 -1.00 6.13 -9.13
N LEU A 79 -0.12 5.60 -8.26
CA LEU A 79 1.34 5.70 -8.42
C LEU A 79 1.83 5.12 -9.75
N LEU A 80 1.31 3.96 -10.16
CA LEU A 80 1.68 3.33 -11.42
C LEU A 80 1.17 4.10 -12.62
N ASN A 81 0.00 4.75 -12.49
CA ASN A 81 -0.55 5.60 -13.52
C ASN A 81 0.30 6.87 -13.71
N LEU A 82 0.70 7.52 -12.62
CA LEU A 82 1.62 8.66 -12.66
C LEU A 82 2.98 8.27 -13.25
N LEU A 83 3.55 7.15 -12.81
CA LEU A 83 4.79 6.62 -13.36
C LEU A 83 4.66 6.33 -14.87
N ALA A 84 3.52 5.80 -15.32
CA ALA A 84 3.29 5.57 -16.74
C ALA A 84 3.34 6.87 -17.55
N HIS A 85 2.68 7.92 -17.07
CA HIS A 85 2.69 9.22 -17.72
C HIS A 85 4.07 9.87 -17.72
N ASP A 86 4.83 9.76 -16.62
CA ASP A 86 6.21 10.27 -16.56
C ASP A 86 7.12 9.55 -17.57
N LEU A 87 6.85 8.28 -17.88
CA LEU A 87 7.58 7.51 -18.90
C LEU A 87 7.17 7.85 -20.34
N GLU A 88 5.94 8.35 -20.51
CA GLU A 88 5.39 8.84 -21.77
C GLU A 88 5.92 10.23 -22.14
N ILE A 89 6.46 11.00 -21.17
CA ILE A 89 7.14 12.27 -21.45
C ILE A 89 8.47 11.99 -22.15
N ASP A 90 8.36 11.85 -23.47
CA ASP A 90 9.41 11.66 -24.46
C ASP A 90 10.52 12.72 -24.31
N ASN A 91 11.72 12.24 -23.95
CA ASN A 91 13.05 12.62 -24.47
C ASN A 91 14.17 12.49 -23.42
N LEU A 92 13.85 12.25 -22.15
CA LEU A 92 14.83 12.18 -21.05
C LEU A 92 15.14 10.76 -20.56
N ILE A 93 14.35 9.77 -20.97
CA ILE A 93 14.43 8.42 -20.42
C ILE A 93 15.13 7.50 -21.42
N ASP A 94 16.17 6.84 -20.94
CA ASP A 94 16.96 5.88 -21.72
C ASP A 94 16.03 4.87 -22.43
N PRO A 95 16.15 4.70 -23.75
CA PRO A 95 15.30 3.78 -24.53
C PRO A 95 15.27 2.34 -23.98
N ALA A 96 16.33 1.88 -23.31
CA ALA A 96 16.41 0.57 -22.69
C ALA A 96 15.65 0.49 -21.35
N VAL A 97 15.52 1.60 -20.61
CA VAL A 97 14.64 1.69 -19.44
C VAL A 97 13.20 1.75 -19.91
N ARG A 98 12.90 2.56 -20.92
CA ARG A 98 11.57 2.65 -21.51
C ARG A 98 11.07 1.29 -22.00
N SER A 99 11.85 0.55 -22.80
CA SER A 99 11.42 -0.75 -23.34
C SER A 99 11.15 -1.81 -22.27
N LYS A 100 11.78 -1.70 -21.11
CA LYS A 100 11.50 -2.54 -19.95
C LYS A 100 10.22 -2.10 -19.24
N VAL A 101 10.02 -0.81 -18.98
CA VAL A 101 8.89 -0.36 -18.14
C VAL A 101 7.57 -0.19 -18.92
N SER A 102 7.62 0.01 -20.24
CA SER A 102 6.42 0.01 -21.10
C SER A 102 5.85 -1.38 -21.37
N ASN A 103 6.58 -2.44 -21.02
CA ASN A 103 6.07 -3.80 -21.08
C ASN A 103 5.09 -4.01 -19.92
N ILE A 104 3.80 -4.18 -20.24
CA ILE A 104 2.69 -4.35 -19.28
C ILE A 104 2.94 -5.52 -18.32
N GLU A 105 3.68 -6.55 -18.75
CA GLU A 105 4.12 -7.66 -17.89
C GLU A 105 5.08 -7.22 -16.79
N LEU A 106 5.93 -6.21 -17.04
CA LEU A 106 6.82 -5.62 -16.05
C LEU A 106 6.09 -4.69 -15.08
N LYS A 107 5.00 -4.02 -15.50
CA LYS A 107 4.10 -3.32 -14.56
C LYS A 107 3.44 -4.30 -13.60
N HIS A 108 2.92 -5.42 -14.13
CA HIS A 108 2.33 -6.47 -13.30
C HIS A 108 3.37 -7.11 -12.37
N SER A 109 4.57 -7.39 -12.90
CA SER A 109 5.69 -7.93 -12.12
C SER A 109 6.24 -6.93 -11.10
N ALA A 110 6.21 -5.63 -11.38
CA ALA A 110 6.63 -4.57 -10.45
C ALA A 110 5.62 -4.40 -9.31
N VAL A 111 4.31 -4.50 -9.58
CA VAL A 111 3.27 -4.55 -8.54
C VAL A 111 3.42 -5.80 -7.69
N GLU A 112 3.70 -6.93 -8.32
CA GLU A 112 3.99 -8.17 -7.61
C GLU A 112 5.28 -8.05 -6.78
N LEU A 113 6.34 -7.44 -7.31
CA LEU A 113 7.59 -7.18 -6.58
C LEU A 113 7.41 -6.16 -5.46
N LEU A 114 6.59 -5.12 -5.63
CA LEU A 114 6.33 -4.09 -4.62
C LEU A 114 5.44 -4.65 -3.49
N SER A 115 4.45 -5.47 -3.81
CA SER A 115 3.70 -6.23 -2.80
C SER A 115 4.58 -7.26 -2.07
N ARG A 116 5.56 -7.85 -2.76
CA ARG A 116 6.59 -8.73 -2.17
C ARG A 116 7.62 -7.99 -1.32
N LEU A 117 7.91 -6.73 -1.64
CA LEU A 117 8.79 -5.85 -0.86
C LEU A 117 8.06 -5.17 0.29
N GLN A 118 6.72 -5.15 0.29
CA GLN A 118 5.92 -4.53 1.35
C GLN A 118 6.13 -5.23 2.70
N SER A 119 6.24 -6.56 2.72
CA SER A 119 6.56 -7.33 3.94
C SER A 119 7.95 -6.99 4.49
N ILE A 120 8.92 -6.82 3.59
CA ILE A 120 10.30 -6.47 3.91
C ILE A 120 10.39 -5.01 4.37
N ALA A 121 9.64 -4.11 3.73
CA ALA A 121 9.55 -2.70 4.09
C ALA A 121 8.85 -2.53 5.45
N MET A 122 7.77 -3.28 5.73
CA MET A 122 7.11 -3.28 7.04
C MET A 122 8.03 -3.81 8.16
N ALA A 123 8.87 -4.80 7.88
CA ALA A 123 9.87 -5.29 8.83
C ALA A 123 11.00 -4.27 9.08
N LEU A 124 11.45 -3.57 8.02
CA LEU A 124 12.48 -2.52 8.12
C LEU A 124 11.96 -1.24 8.79
N ASP A 125 10.68 -0.88 8.60
CA ASP A 125 10.06 0.34 9.13
C ASP A 125 9.72 0.23 10.63
N GLN A 126 9.56 -0.98 11.15
CA GLN A 126 9.28 -1.22 12.58
C GLN A 126 10.52 -1.46 13.44
N GLY A 127 11.73 -1.58 12.83
CA GLY A 127 12.97 -1.88 13.56
C GLY A 127 12.89 -3.16 14.40
N LYS A 128 11.95 -4.06 14.08
CA LYS A 128 11.66 -5.27 14.85
C LYS A 128 12.40 -6.43 14.20
N GLU A 129 13.36 -7.01 14.91
CA GLU A 129 13.96 -8.28 14.51
C GLU A 129 12.86 -9.34 14.47
N LEU A 130 12.70 -9.98 13.30
CA LEU A 130 11.82 -11.14 13.16
C LEU A 130 12.34 -12.23 14.09
N ASN A 131 11.44 -12.92 14.80
CA ASN A 131 11.85 -14.03 15.64
C ASN A 131 12.28 -15.24 14.77
N GLU A 132 13.01 -16.19 15.36
CA GLU A 132 13.58 -17.32 14.60
C GLU A 132 12.52 -18.17 13.89
N GLU A 133 11.30 -18.27 14.44
CA GLU A 133 10.21 -19.04 13.84
C GLU A 133 9.64 -18.36 12.59
N GLU A 134 9.33 -17.06 12.67
CA GLU A 134 8.86 -16.26 11.55
C GLU A 134 9.90 -16.21 10.42
N MET A 135 11.17 -16.09 10.79
CA MET A 135 12.28 -16.07 9.85
C MET A 135 12.49 -17.43 9.16
N ASN A 136 12.35 -18.55 9.89
CA ASN A 136 12.44 -19.89 9.31
C ASN A 136 11.26 -20.16 8.36
N MET A 137 10.06 -19.72 8.71
CA MET A 137 8.87 -19.85 7.87
C MET A 137 9.02 -19.07 6.56
N GLU A 138 9.55 -17.85 6.62
CA GLU A 138 9.78 -17.01 5.44
C GLU A 138 10.94 -17.52 4.58
N MET A 139 11.98 -18.10 5.20
CA MET A 139 13.08 -18.78 4.51
C MET A 139 12.61 -20.05 3.80
N GLU A 140 11.75 -20.85 4.44
CA GLU A 140 11.20 -22.07 3.85
C GLU A 140 10.27 -21.72 2.67
N TYR A 141 9.41 -20.73 2.84
CA TYR A 141 8.56 -20.21 1.78
C TYR A 141 9.37 -19.64 0.61
N THR A 142 10.42 -18.86 0.90
CA THR A 142 11.30 -18.27 -0.12
C THR A 142 12.12 -19.32 -0.84
N ASN A 143 12.67 -20.31 -0.14
CA ASN A 143 13.43 -21.39 -0.76
C ASN A 143 12.54 -22.23 -1.70
N LYS A 144 11.28 -22.48 -1.30
CA LYS A 144 10.33 -23.25 -2.09
C LYS A 144 9.82 -22.51 -3.33
N LYS A 145 9.62 -21.20 -3.24
CA LYS A 145 8.95 -20.42 -4.29
C LYS A 145 9.92 -19.58 -5.13
N TYR A 146 11.01 -19.10 -4.53
CA TYR A 146 11.98 -18.18 -5.14
C TYR A 146 13.43 -18.41 -4.64
N PRO A 147 14.03 -19.59 -4.94
CA PRO A 147 15.33 -20.00 -4.38
C PRO A 147 16.48 -19.02 -4.69
N ALA A 148 16.39 -18.25 -5.77
CA ALA A 148 17.40 -17.25 -6.15
C ALA A 148 17.53 -16.08 -5.16
N LEU A 149 16.53 -15.83 -4.30
CA LEU A 149 16.55 -14.73 -3.33
C LEU A 149 17.12 -15.13 -1.97
N VAL A 150 17.25 -16.43 -1.69
CA VAL A 150 17.77 -16.97 -0.43
C VAL A 150 19.17 -16.42 -0.07
N PRO A 151 20.14 -16.30 -1.01
CA PRO A 151 21.46 -15.75 -0.68
C PRO A 151 21.43 -14.28 -0.28
N ILE A 152 20.43 -13.52 -0.75
CA ILE A 152 20.28 -12.09 -0.45
C ILE A 152 19.71 -11.95 0.97
N ILE A 153 18.68 -12.73 1.31
CA ILE A 153 18.10 -12.78 2.66
C ILE A 153 19.15 -13.25 3.69
N MET A 154 19.95 -14.26 3.35
CA MET A 154 21.06 -14.72 4.21
C MET A 154 22.15 -13.65 4.41
N LYS A 155 22.40 -12.77 3.44
CA LYS A 155 23.34 -11.65 3.62
C LYS A 155 22.80 -10.57 4.54
N LEU A 156 21.49 -10.39 4.58
CA LEU A 156 20.83 -9.47 5.52
C LEU A 156 20.86 -10.02 6.97
N LYS A 157 20.90 -11.34 7.15
CA LYS A 157 21.08 -12.04 8.44
C LYS A 157 22.46 -11.82 9.11
N ALA A 158 23.48 -11.40 8.35
CA ALA A 158 24.87 -11.32 8.84
C ALA A 158 25.27 -9.91 9.33
N ARG A 159 24.31 -9.00 9.50
CA ARG A 159 24.48 -7.68 10.12
C ARG A 159 23.72 -7.65 11.44
#